data_AF-A0A229XXN9-F1
#
_entry.id   AF-A0A229XXN9-F1
#
_cell.length_a   1.000
_cell.length_b   1.000
_cell.length_c   1.000
_cell.angle_alpha   90.00
_cell.angle_beta   90.00
_cell.angle_gamma   90.00
#
_symmetry.space_group_name_H-M   'P 1'
#
loop_
_entity.id
_entity.type
_entity.pdbx_description
1 polymer ?
#
loop_
_entity_poly.entity_id
_entity_poly.type
_entity_poly.pdbx_seq_one_letter_code
_entity_poly.pdbx_strand_id
1 'polypeptide(L)'
;MSGSAALEYGFPSTHSTNAVSVAVYVLTLLNSPDSTVSSHINLIFQCMTYLYVSSIVLGRLYCGMHGFLDVIVGCLLGASITFVQNLFGPLLDDYVFSASGKQIALVVLVIIILVRIHPEPADDCPCFDDSVAFAGVIIGVQLGCWHFAKSSIAWSDPSPATIPFRYKDLGLVKTVLRFVLGVFLIFTWREVMKPLLLRTLPPIFRALEKLGLLLPRRFFTRASQYKTVPAHLKDHEVLPSFAEIPSILTNIRHPRRRAISIGPQSEADAYETLAYREKRRRESLSNNAHNYSVAEDGGDTGNVSMSGTQPSKLTRKQSKLDEYEHMMGTGISRHSPDAIAVMDREPSTEPFPAYDEGKEPDLTEVFSQVKKPRVRYDVEVVTKLVVYSGIAWVTIEGAPIVFDKVGLGL
;
A
#
# COMPACT_ATOMS: atom_id res chain seq x y z
N MET A 1 -10.16 5.36 6.07
CA MET A 1 -8.90 4.93 5.45
C MET A 1 -7.81 4.83 6.52
N SER A 2 -6.94 3.81 6.45
CA SER A 2 -5.71 3.78 7.26
C SER A 2 -4.85 4.99 6.87
N GLY A 3 -4.25 5.69 7.83
CA GLY A 3 -3.48 6.92 7.56
C GLY A 3 -2.22 6.69 6.71
N SER A 4 -1.78 5.45 6.55
CA SER A 4 -0.65 5.07 5.70
C SER A 4 -1.04 4.81 4.24
N ALA A 5 -2.27 4.36 3.97
CA ALA A 5 -2.72 4.01 2.63
C ALA A 5 -2.85 5.24 1.71
N ALA A 6 -3.03 6.43 2.29
CA ALA A 6 -3.04 7.70 1.58
C ALA A 6 -1.63 8.20 1.21
N LEU A 7 -0.56 7.61 1.78
CA LEU A 7 0.83 7.94 1.46
C LEU A 7 1.38 7.05 0.34
N GLU A 8 0.62 6.04 -0.10
CA GLU A 8 0.96 5.17 -1.22
C GLU A 8 0.54 5.83 -2.55
N TYR A 9 1.11 7.00 -2.83
CA TYR A 9 1.03 7.59 -4.16
C TYR A 9 2.07 6.87 -5.03
N GLY A 10 1.61 5.99 -5.92
CA GLY A 10 2.50 5.13 -6.68
C GLY A 10 1.89 4.65 -7.99
N PHE A 11 2.62 4.90 -9.08
CA PHE A 11 2.39 4.25 -10.36
C PHE A 11 3.35 3.05 -10.47
N PRO A 12 2.88 1.83 -10.78
CA PRO A 12 1.49 1.40 -10.93
C PRO A 12 0.79 1.05 -9.60
N SER A 13 -0.54 0.91 -9.61
CA SER A 13 -1.33 0.55 -8.42
C SER A 13 -0.93 -0.84 -7.87
N THR A 14 -0.30 -0.86 -6.70
CA THR A 14 0.17 -2.09 -6.02
C THR A 14 -0.99 -2.98 -5.58
N HIS A 15 -2.06 -2.39 -5.05
CA HIS A 15 -3.26 -3.12 -4.66
C HIS A 15 -3.96 -3.78 -5.85
N SER A 16 -4.07 -3.07 -6.98
CA SER A 16 -4.64 -3.62 -8.21
C SER A 16 -3.75 -4.75 -8.74
N THR A 17 -2.43 -4.54 -8.78
CA THR A 17 -1.45 -5.57 -9.17
C THR A 17 -1.62 -6.84 -8.37
N ASN A 18 -1.61 -6.75 -7.03
CA ASN A 18 -1.71 -7.90 -6.14
C ASN A 18 -3.08 -8.60 -6.20
N ALA A 19 -4.18 -7.83 -6.23
CA ALA A 19 -5.52 -8.40 -6.30
C ALA A 19 -5.73 -9.15 -7.62
N VAL A 20 -5.26 -8.59 -8.74
CA VAL A 20 -5.37 -9.22 -10.07
C VAL A 20 -4.45 -10.43 -10.18
N SER A 21 -3.21 -10.38 -9.69
CA SER A 21 -2.31 -11.54 -9.75
C SER A 21 -2.91 -12.75 -9.02
N VAL A 22 -3.40 -12.54 -7.79
CA VAL A 22 -4.07 -13.59 -7.00
C VAL A 22 -5.34 -14.07 -7.68
N ALA A 23 -6.20 -13.15 -8.16
CA ALA A 23 -7.45 -13.53 -8.81
C ALA A 23 -7.22 -14.35 -10.08
N VAL A 24 -6.30 -13.92 -10.95
CA VAL A 24 -5.95 -14.67 -12.17
C VAL A 24 -5.38 -16.04 -11.79
N TYR A 25 -4.54 -16.13 -10.76
CA TYR A 25 -3.93 -17.41 -10.34
C TYR A 25 -5.01 -18.38 -9.84
N VAL A 26 -5.92 -17.91 -8.99
CA VAL A 26 -7.05 -18.70 -8.50
C VAL A 26 -7.96 -19.13 -9.64
N LEU A 27 -8.28 -18.24 -10.58
CA LEU A 27 -9.09 -18.58 -11.76
C LEU A 27 -8.39 -19.63 -12.64
N THR A 28 -7.07 -19.56 -12.80
CA THR A 28 -6.33 -20.59 -13.55
C THR A 28 -6.34 -21.94 -12.85
N LEU A 29 -6.24 -21.96 -11.51
CA LEU A 29 -6.32 -23.20 -10.74
C LEU A 29 -7.73 -23.81 -10.77
N LEU A 30 -8.77 -22.98 -10.62
CA LEU A 30 -10.17 -23.43 -10.67
C LEU A 30 -10.57 -24.01 -12.03
N ASN A 31 -10.00 -23.47 -13.12
CA ASN A 31 -10.26 -23.93 -14.49
C ASN A 31 -9.22 -24.95 -15.00
N SER A 32 -8.30 -25.41 -14.14
CA SER A 32 -7.35 -26.46 -14.50
C SER A 32 -8.06 -27.79 -14.74
N PRO A 33 -7.56 -28.64 -15.67
CA PRO A 33 -8.17 -29.94 -15.97
C PRO A 33 -8.13 -30.91 -14.77
N ASP A 34 -7.21 -30.69 -13.83
CA ASP A 34 -7.03 -31.51 -12.63
C ASP A 34 -7.93 -31.08 -11.45
N SER A 35 -8.78 -30.06 -11.65
CA SER A 35 -9.68 -29.56 -10.61
C SER A 35 -10.73 -30.60 -10.24
N THR A 36 -10.66 -31.11 -9.01
CA THR A 36 -11.64 -32.07 -8.46
C THR A 36 -12.91 -31.40 -7.92
N VAL A 37 -13.10 -30.10 -8.17
CA VAL A 37 -14.18 -29.30 -7.60
C VAL A 37 -15.46 -29.43 -8.45
N SER A 38 -16.60 -29.66 -7.79
CA SER A 38 -17.91 -29.71 -8.45
C SER A 38 -18.22 -28.40 -9.20
N SER A 39 -18.86 -28.50 -10.37
CA SER A 39 -19.16 -27.34 -11.25
C SER A 39 -19.91 -26.21 -10.53
N HIS A 40 -20.84 -26.54 -9.63
CA HIS A 40 -21.58 -25.53 -8.87
C HIS A 40 -20.69 -24.77 -7.86
N ILE A 41 -19.78 -25.49 -7.20
CA ILE A 41 -18.84 -24.90 -6.24
C ILE A 41 -17.80 -24.06 -6.98
N ASN A 42 -17.33 -24.54 -8.13
CA ASN A 42 -16.41 -23.81 -8.99
C ASN A 42 -17.02 -22.46 -9.42
N LEU A 43 -18.28 -22.45 -9.88
CA LEU A 43 -19.00 -21.23 -10.23
C LEU A 43 -19.06 -20.23 -9.05
N ILE A 44 -19.35 -20.71 -7.83
CA ILE A 44 -19.40 -19.87 -6.63
C ILE A 44 -18.03 -19.24 -6.37
N PHE A 45 -16.95 -20.02 -6.41
CA PHE A 45 -15.60 -19.51 -6.20
C PHE A 45 -15.16 -18.52 -7.28
N GLN A 46 -15.53 -18.75 -8.54
CA GLN A 46 -15.29 -17.77 -9.61
C GLN A 46 -16.04 -16.47 -9.33
N CYS A 47 -17.33 -16.54 -8.99
CA CYS A 47 -18.13 -15.35 -8.66
C CYS A 47 -17.52 -14.57 -7.50
N MET A 48 -17.12 -15.25 -6.41
CA MET A 48 -16.43 -14.63 -5.28
C MET A 48 -15.10 -13.98 -5.69
N THR A 49 -14.33 -14.64 -6.55
CA THR A 49 -13.04 -14.12 -7.05
C THR A 49 -13.24 -12.85 -7.88
N TYR A 50 -14.24 -12.83 -8.77
CA TYR A 50 -14.60 -11.63 -9.55
C TYR A 50 -15.10 -10.50 -8.65
N LEU A 51 -15.91 -10.79 -7.64
CA LEU A 51 -16.36 -9.80 -6.67
C LEU A 51 -15.19 -9.20 -5.89
N TYR A 52 -14.27 -10.05 -5.42
CA TYR A 52 -13.07 -9.65 -4.69
C TYR A 52 -12.20 -8.68 -5.52
N VAL A 53 -11.82 -9.08 -6.74
CA VAL A 53 -10.93 -8.27 -7.57
C VAL A 53 -11.60 -6.97 -8.02
N SER A 54 -12.88 -7.03 -8.41
CA SER A 54 -13.63 -5.85 -8.84
C SER A 54 -13.80 -4.85 -7.69
N SER A 55 -14.06 -5.34 -6.47
CA SER A 55 -14.19 -4.50 -5.28
C SER A 55 -12.91 -3.74 -4.96
N ILE A 56 -11.73 -4.38 -5.06
CA ILE A 56 -10.44 -3.71 -4.79
C ILE A 56 -10.12 -2.71 -5.92
N VAL A 57 -10.22 -3.14 -7.18
CA VAL A 57 -9.88 -2.30 -8.34
C VAL A 57 -10.76 -1.06 -8.40
N LEU A 58 -12.09 -1.21 -8.29
CA LEU A 58 -13.01 -0.08 -8.25
C LEU A 58 -12.88 0.70 -6.94
N GLY A 59 -12.54 0.05 -5.83
CA GLY A 59 -12.29 0.71 -4.56
C GLY A 59 -11.12 1.69 -4.61
N ARG A 60 -10.05 1.39 -5.36
CA ARG A 60 -8.92 2.32 -5.55
C ARG A 60 -9.33 3.57 -6.34
N LEU A 61 -10.19 3.41 -7.34
CA LEU A 61 -10.77 4.53 -8.12
C LEU A 61 -11.77 5.34 -7.29
N TYR A 62 -12.68 4.66 -6.59
CA TYR A 62 -13.71 5.29 -5.77
C TYR A 62 -13.13 6.12 -4.62
N CYS A 63 -12.06 5.61 -3.99
CA CYS A 63 -11.36 6.36 -2.93
C CYS A 63 -10.47 7.49 -3.48
N GLY A 64 -10.38 7.66 -4.80
CA GLY A 64 -9.52 8.68 -5.43
C GLY A 64 -8.02 8.46 -5.18
N MET A 65 -7.59 7.26 -4.83
CA MET A 65 -6.18 6.97 -4.50
C MET A 65 -5.30 6.69 -5.72
N HIS A 66 -5.91 6.41 -6.88
CA HIS A 66 -5.20 6.16 -8.14
C HIS A 66 -6.00 6.66 -9.33
N GLY A 67 -5.29 7.07 -10.38
CA GLY A 67 -5.87 7.31 -11.69
C GLY A 67 -6.21 6.02 -12.43
N PHE A 68 -6.97 6.15 -13.53
CA PHE A 68 -7.29 5.02 -14.40
C PHE A 68 -6.04 4.32 -14.95
N LEU A 69 -5.01 5.11 -15.31
CA LEU A 69 -3.76 4.59 -15.90
C LEU A 69 -3.02 3.69 -14.89
N ASP A 70 -2.87 4.14 -13.64
CA ASP A 70 -2.21 3.38 -12.57
C ASP A 70 -2.89 2.03 -12.32
N VAL A 71 -4.22 2.03 -12.37
CA VAL A 71 -5.03 0.83 -12.18
C VAL A 71 -4.92 -0.10 -13.38
N ILE A 72 -5.03 0.41 -14.62
CA ILE A 72 -4.91 -0.40 -15.84
C ILE A 72 -3.53 -1.07 -15.90
N VAL A 73 -2.46 -0.29 -15.71
CA VAL A 73 -1.10 -0.84 -15.74
C VAL A 73 -0.86 -1.81 -14.59
N GLY A 74 -1.39 -1.51 -13.39
CA GLY A 74 -1.34 -2.44 -12.26
C GLY A 74 -2.03 -3.76 -12.57
N CYS A 75 -3.23 -3.74 -13.16
CA CYS A 75 -3.94 -4.94 -13.58
C CYS A 75 -3.15 -5.75 -14.63
N LEU A 76 -2.57 -5.09 -15.63
CA LEU A 76 -1.75 -5.75 -16.65
C LEU A 76 -0.49 -6.38 -16.05
N LEU A 77 0.17 -5.68 -15.12
CA LEU A 77 1.33 -6.20 -14.40
C LEU A 77 0.97 -7.40 -13.52
N GLY A 78 -0.17 -7.34 -12.82
CA GLY A 78 -0.65 -8.45 -12.01
C GLY A 78 -0.94 -9.70 -12.85
N ALA A 79 -1.60 -9.52 -13.99
CA ALA A 79 -1.87 -10.61 -14.93
C ALA A 79 -0.59 -11.20 -15.54
N SER A 80 0.39 -10.34 -15.88
CA SER A 80 1.65 -10.81 -16.46
C SER A 80 2.51 -11.58 -15.46
N ILE A 81 2.52 -11.18 -14.19
CA ILE A 81 3.20 -11.94 -13.12
C ILE A 81 2.62 -13.36 -13.03
N THR A 82 1.29 -13.49 -13.01
CA THR A 82 0.64 -14.81 -12.96
C THR A 82 0.90 -15.62 -14.22
N PHE A 83 0.90 -14.98 -15.39
CA PHE A 83 1.25 -15.64 -16.63
C PHE A 83 2.67 -16.22 -16.59
N VAL A 84 3.65 -15.45 -16.12
CA VAL A 84 5.03 -15.94 -15.92
C VAL A 84 5.08 -17.06 -14.88
N GLN A 85 4.35 -16.93 -13.77
CA GLN A 85 4.26 -17.97 -12.74
C GLN A 85 3.68 -19.28 -13.31
N ASN A 86 2.66 -19.23 -14.16
CA ASN A 86 2.07 -20.43 -14.75
C ASN A 86 3.00 -21.10 -15.78
N LEU A 87 3.84 -20.32 -16.48
CA LEU A 87 4.80 -20.85 -17.44
C LEU A 87 6.04 -21.46 -16.78
N PHE A 88 6.59 -20.78 -15.77
CA PHE A 88 7.88 -21.16 -15.16
C PHE A 88 7.74 -21.78 -13.76
N GLY A 89 6.56 -21.75 -13.16
CA GLY A 89 6.29 -22.26 -11.82
C GLY A 89 6.73 -23.71 -11.62
N PRO A 90 6.30 -24.67 -12.47
CA PRO A 90 6.72 -26.07 -12.34
C PRO A 90 8.25 -26.25 -12.40
N LEU A 91 8.93 -25.49 -13.28
CA LEU A 91 10.39 -25.53 -13.40
C LEU A 91 11.09 -24.99 -12.15
N LEU A 92 10.54 -23.93 -11.55
CA LEU A 92 11.06 -23.38 -10.30
C LEU A 92 10.83 -24.33 -9.14
N ASP A 93 9.65 -24.94 -9.05
CA ASP A 93 9.30 -25.90 -8.00
C ASP A 93 10.23 -27.12 -8.07
N ASP A 94 10.42 -27.71 -9.26
CA ASP A 94 11.34 -28.82 -9.48
C ASP A 94 12.79 -28.47 -9.12
N TYR A 95 13.23 -27.26 -9.49
CA TYR A 95 14.56 -26.76 -9.14
C TYR A 95 14.73 -26.66 -7.62
N VAL A 96 13.71 -26.16 -6.91
CA VAL A 96 13.75 -25.96 -5.46
C VAL A 96 13.70 -27.29 -4.72
N PHE A 97 12.85 -28.23 -5.13
CA PHE A 97 12.75 -29.54 -4.49
C PHE A 97 14.02 -30.38 -4.67
N SER A 98 14.66 -30.30 -5.84
CA SER A 98 15.90 -31.03 -6.15
C SER A 98 17.18 -30.29 -5.72
N ALA A 99 17.07 -29.06 -5.22
CA ALA A 99 18.23 -28.22 -4.93
C ALA A 99 19.17 -28.83 -3.87
N SER A 100 20.46 -28.59 -4.05
CA SER A 100 21.47 -28.73 -2.99
C SER A 100 21.45 -27.52 -2.04
N GLY A 101 22.05 -27.67 -0.86
CA GLY A 101 22.16 -26.56 0.10
C GLY A 101 22.89 -25.32 -0.46
N LYS A 102 23.81 -25.52 -1.41
CA LYS A 102 24.50 -24.41 -2.10
C LYS A 102 23.58 -23.68 -3.08
N GLN A 103 22.74 -24.42 -3.82
CA GLN A 103 21.81 -23.85 -4.79
C GLN A 103 20.71 -23.04 -4.11
N ILE A 104 20.14 -23.52 -3.00
CA ILE A 104 19.14 -22.76 -2.25
C ILE A 104 19.76 -21.51 -1.59
N ALA A 105 21.00 -21.62 -1.07
CA ALA A 105 21.73 -20.48 -0.54
C ALA A 105 21.99 -19.41 -1.61
N LEU A 106 22.24 -19.82 -2.86
CA LEU A 106 22.36 -18.90 -4.00
C LEU A 106 21.04 -18.17 -4.28
N VAL A 107 19.90 -18.87 -4.26
CA VAL A 107 18.56 -18.24 -4.43
C VAL A 107 18.33 -17.18 -3.34
N VAL A 108 18.59 -17.54 -2.09
CA VAL A 108 18.47 -16.60 -0.95
C VAL A 108 19.41 -15.39 -1.14
N LEU A 109 20.65 -15.62 -1.56
CA LEU A 109 21.61 -14.55 -1.83
C LEU A 109 21.12 -13.61 -2.93
N VAL A 110 20.58 -14.15 -4.02
CA VAL A 110 19.99 -13.35 -5.11
C VAL A 110 18.85 -12.49 -4.58
N ILE A 111 17.93 -13.04 -3.78
CA ILE A 111 16.83 -12.25 -3.21
C ILE A 111 17.35 -11.14 -2.30
N ILE A 112 18.37 -11.43 -1.46
CA ILE A 112 18.99 -10.41 -0.60
C ILE A 112 19.63 -9.30 -1.46
N ILE A 113 20.30 -9.65 -2.56
CA ILE A 113 20.86 -8.68 -3.50
C ILE A 113 19.73 -7.84 -4.14
N LEU A 114 18.62 -8.45 -4.55
CA LEU A 114 17.47 -7.75 -5.12
C LEU A 114 16.85 -6.75 -4.11
N VAL A 115 16.67 -7.16 -2.86
CA VAL A 115 16.23 -6.27 -1.77
C VAL A 115 17.23 -5.13 -1.59
N ARG A 116 18.52 -5.42 -1.72
CA ARG A 116 19.59 -4.44 -1.53
C ARG A 116 19.63 -3.39 -2.65
N ILE A 117 19.45 -3.79 -3.91
CA ILE A 117 19.41 -2.88 -5.06
C ILE A 117 18.04 -2.25 -5.28
N HIS A 118 17.03 -2.63 -4.49
CA HIS A 118 15.69 -2.07 -4.58
C HIS A 118 15.78 -0.53 -4.54
N PRO A 119 15.13 0.18 -5.47
CA PRO A 119 15.16 1.64 -5.51
C PRO A 119 14.75 2.27 -4.17
N GLU A 120 15.36 3.41 -3.86
CA GLU A 120 14.89 4.24 -2.76
C GLU A 120 13.65 5.01 -3.23
N PRO A 121 12.54 4.99 -2.47
CA PRO A 121 11.37 5.78 -2.84
C PRO A 121 11.71 7.27 -2.78
N ALA A 122 11.00 8.10 -3.54
CA ALA A 122 11.20 9.55 -3.50
C ALA A 122 10.78 10.14 -2.14
N ASP A 123 9.65 9.66 -1.61
CA ASP A 123 9.06 10.07 -0.34
C ASP A 123 9.05 8.90 0.67
N ASP A 124 8.93 9.20 1.97
CA ASP A 124 8.90 8.16 3.00
C ASP A 124 7.54 7.42 3.03
N CYS A 125 7.43 6.36 2.23
CA CYS A 125 6.23 5.53 2.10
C CYS A 125 6.45 4.11 2.68
N PRO A 126 5.38 3.35 2.98
CA PRO A 126 5.51 1.98 3.46
C PRO A 126 5.97 0.98 2.38
N CYS A 127 5.99 1.38 1.10
CA CYS A 127 6.20 0.48 -0.04
C CYS A 127 7.49 -0.34 0.03
N PHE A 128 8.60 0.25 0.52
CA PHE A 128 9.86 -0.48 0.68
C PHE A 128 9.77 -1.53 1.79
N ASP A 129 9.15 -1.18 2.92
CA ASP A 129 8.96 -2.09 4.04
C ASP A 129 8.10 -3.30 3.63
N ASP A 130 7.07 -3.06 2.82
CA ASP A 130 6.21 -4.12 2.28
C ASP A 130 6.97 -5.01 1.30
N SER A 131 7.80 -4.42 0.43
CA SER A 131 8.65 -5.16 -0.51
C SER A 131 9.66 -6.07 0.21
N VAL A 132 10.25 -5.59 1.32
CA VAL A 132 11.13 -6.39 2.19
C VAL A 132 10.36 -7.53 2.85
N ALA A 133 9.13 -7.27 3.32
CA ALA A 133 8.28 -8.32 3.88
C ALA A 133 7.93 -9.39 2.85
N PHE A 134 7.55 -9.01 1.63
CA PHE A 134 7.30 -9.95 0.53
C PHE A 134 8.54 -10.78 0.18
N ALA A 135 9.70 -10.14 0.04
CA ALA A 135 10.96 -10.84 -0.22
C ALA A 135 11.32 -11.81 0.91
N GLY A 136 11.06 -11.44 2.16
CA GLY A 136 11.21 -12.31 3.32
C GLY A 136 10.31 -13.53 3.21
N VAL A 137 9.01 -13.35 2.95
CA VAL A 137 8.09 -14.48 2.74
C VAL A 137 8.62 -15.41 1.64
N ILE A 138 9.07 -14.88 0.50
CA ILE A 138 9.64 -15.70 -0.58
C ILE A 138 10.85 -16.51 -0.09
N ILE A 139 11.81 -15.89 0.60
CA ILE A 139 12.97 -16.62 1.17
C ILE A 139 12.51 -17.77 2.07
N GLY A 140 11.54 -17.50 2.95
CA GLY A 140 10.99 -18.49 3.86
C GLY A 140 10.25 -19.62 3.15
N VAL A 141 9.50 -19.31 2.09
CA VAL A 141 8.84 -20.31 1.24
C VAL A 141 9.88 -21.20 0.57
N GLN A 142 10.90 -20.61 -0.05
CA GLN A 142 11.94 -21.37 -0.75
C GLN A 142 12.70 -22.31 0.18
N LEU A 143 13.11 -21.80 1.36
CA LEU A 143 13.80 -22.61 2.37
C LEU A 143 12.89 -23.69 2.96
N GLY A 144 11.65 -23.34 3.29
CA GLY A 144 10.65 -24.26 3.85
C GLY A 144 10.33 -25.39 2.87
N CYS A 145 10.01 -25.06 1.62
CA CYS A 145 9.71 -26.06 0.59
C CYS A 145 10.92 -26.97 0.33
N TRP A 146 12.12 -26.41 0.18
CA TRP A 146 13.35 -27.19 -0.04
C TRP A 146 13.65 -28.17 1.09
N HIS A 147 13.56 -27.71 2.35
CA HIS A 147 13.88 -28.54 3.50
C HIS A 147 12.77 -29.55 3.80
N PHE A 148 11.50 -29.11 3.72
CA PHE A 148 10.34 -29.98 3.90
C PHE A 148 10.27 -31.09 2.84
N ALA A 149 10.63 -30.81 1.57
CA ALA A 149 10.70 -31.82 0.51
C ALA A 149 11.62 -33.00 0.85
N LYS A 150 12.61 -32.79 1.71
CA LYS A 150 13.59 -33.81 2.15
C LYS A 150 13.20 -34.47 3.47
N SER A 151 12.14 -33.99 4.12
CA SER A 151 11.62 -34.56 5.34
C SER A 151 10.88 -35.87 5.06
N SER A 152 10.91 -36.81 6.00
CA SER A 152 10.15 -38.06 5.93
C SER A 152 8.63 -37.88 6.06
N ILE A 153 8.19 -36.67 6.43
CA ILE A 153 6.80 -36.29 6.71
C ILE A 153 6.09 -35.81 5.43
N ALA A 154 6.83 -35.32 4.44
CA ALA A 154 6.27 -34.76 3.23
C ALA A 154 5.62 -35.82 2.33
N TRP A 155 4.47 -35.49 1.74
CA TRP A 155 3.87 -36.32 0.70
C TRP A 155 4.44 -35.99 -0.68
N SER A 156 4.45 -36.99 -1.55
CA SER A 156 4.89 -36.87 -2.94
C SER A 156 3.75 -36.69 -3.94
N ASP A 157 2.49 -36.74 -3.47
CA ASP A 157 1.27 -36.63 -4.27
C ASP A 157 0.38 -35.52 -3.67
N PRO A 158 -0.16 -34.57 -4.47
CA PRO A 158 -0.03 -34.44 -5.93
C PRO A 158 1.31 -33.86 -6.42
N SER A 159 2.10 -33.24 -5.54
CA SER A 159 3.44 -32.74 -5.85
C SER A 159 4.43 -33.02 -4.71
N PRO A 160 5.74 -33.06 -4.97
CA PRO A 160 6.76 -33.16 -3.92
C PRO A 160 6.61 -32.04 -2.88
N ALA A 161 6.91 -32.34 -1.62
CA ALA A 161 6.74 -31.41 -0.50
C ALA A 161 5.28 -31.05 -0.17
N THR A 162 4.30 -31.85 -0.61
CA THR A 162 2.89 -31.64 -0.24
C THR A 162 2.74 -31.82 1.27
N ILE A 163 2.15 -30.81 1.92
CA ILE A 163 1.73 -30.91 3.32
C ILE A 163 0.55 -31.88 3.38
N PRO A 164 0.69 -33.00 4.11
CA PRO A 164 -0.38 -33.96 4.22
C PRO A 164 -1.66 -33.32 4.76
N PHE A 165 -2.77 -33.46 4.03
CA PHE A 165 -4.07 -32.98 4.49
C PHE A 165 -5.19 -33.71 3.75
N ARG A 166 -5.97 -34.51 4.47
CA ARG A 166 -7.18 -35.16 3.93
C ARG A 166 -8.37 -34.86 4.82
N TYR A 167 -9.26 -34.00 4.33
CA TYR A 167 -10.45 -33.59 5.08
C TYR A 167 -11.32 -34.79 5.52
N LYS A 168 -11.42 -35.83 4.69
CA LYS A 168 -12.19 -37.06 4.99
C LYS A 168 -11.69 -37.77 6.25
N ASP A 169 -10.38 -37.74 6.51
CA ASP A 169 -9.74 -38.48 7.60
C ASP A 169 -9.66 -37.64 8.88
N LEU A 170 -9.49 -36.31 8.76
CA LEU A 170 -9.34 -35.40 9.90
C LEU A 170 -10.69 -34.94 10.48
N GLY A 171 -11.70 -34.73 9.64
CA GLY A 171 -12.96 -34.10 10.01
C GLY A 171 -12.84 -32.61 10.38
N LEU A 172 -13.98 -31.99 10.68
CA LEU A 172 -14.09 -30.54 10.90
C LEU A 172 -13.34 -30.08 12.16
N VAL A 173 -13.44 -30.82 13.27
CA VAL A 173 -12.85 -30.42 14.56
C VAL A 173 -11.33 -30.31 14.48
N LYS A 174 -10.64 -31.32 13.95
CA LYS A 174 -9.18 -31.27 13.78
C LYS A 174 -8.76 -30.20 12.79
N THR A 175 -9.54 -29.97 11.73
CA THR A 175 -9.28 -28.90 10.75
C THR A 175 -9.32 -27.52 11.41
N VAL A 176 -10.35 -27.23 12.21
CA VAL A 176 -10.45 -25.98 12.98
C VAL A 176 -9.30 -25.86 13.99
N LEU A 177 -8.95 -26.95 14.67
CA LEU A 177 -7.85 -26.94 15.64
C LEU A 177 -6.48 -26.70 14.97
N ARG A 178 -6.24 -27.28 13.78
CA ARG A 178 -5.04 -26.97 12.95
C ARG A 178 -4.99 -25.50 12.58
N PHE A 179 -6.12 -24.91 12.17
CA PHE A 179 -6.18 -23.48 11.86
C PHE A 179 -5.83 -22.62 13.09
N VAL A 180 -6.48 -22.87 14.24
CA VAL A 180 -6.22 -22.12 15.48
C VAL A 180 -4.77 -22.27 15.94
N LEU A 181 -4.23 -23.50 15.92
CA LEU A 181 -2.86 -23.76 16.32
C LEU A 181 -1.85 -23.15 15.33
N GLY A 182 -2.11 -23.22 14.03
CA GLY A 182 -1.27 -22.57 13.01
C GLY A 182 -1.20 -21.06 13.19
N VAL A 183 -2.35 -20.41 13.41
CA VAL A 183 -2.42 -18.98 13.75
C VAL A 183 -1.61 -18.69 15.03
N PHE A 184 -1.77 -19.50 16.08
CA PHE A 184 -1.01 -19.35 17.32
C PHE A 184 0.52 -19.49 17.12
N LEU A 185 0.97 -20.44 16.30
CA LEU A 185 2.40 -20.61 15.98
C LEU A 185 2.98 -19.39 15.26
N ILE A 186 2.25 -18.84 14.28
CA ILE A 186 2.67 -17.61 13.55
C ILE A 186 2.81 -16.44 14.51
N PHE A 187 1.82 -16.24 15.38
CA PHE A 187 1.85 -15.18 16.38
C PHE A 187 2.99 -15.38 17.38
N THR A 188 3.19 -16.61 17.87
CA THR A 188 4.28 -16.95 18.79
C THR A 188 5.63 -16.64 18.16
N TRP A 189 5.84 -17.05 16.91
CA TRP A 189 7.06 -16.74 16.16
C TRP A 189 7.30 -15.23 16.09
N ARG A 190 6.29 -14.46 15.67
CA ARG A 190 6.40 -13.00 15.53
C ARG A 190 6.73 -12.32 16.87
N GLU A 191 6.01 -12.67 17.93
CA GLU A 191 6.16 -12.05 19.26
C GLU A 191 7.49 -12.42 19.93
N VAL A 192 8.06 -13.59 19.62
CA VAL A 192 9.39 -13.98 20.14
C VAL A 192 10.51 -13.38 19.31
N MET A 193 10.43 -13.46 17.98
CA MET A 193 11.53 -13.08 17.09
C MET A 193 11.75 -11.58 17.01
N LYS A 194 10.67 -10.78 17.00
CA LYS A 194 10.78 -9.32 16.92
C LYS A 194 11.61 -8.70 18.06
N PRO A 195 11.29 -8.93 19.35
CA PRO A 195 12.11 -8.40 20.44
C PRO A 195 13.50 -9.04 20.50
N LEU A 196 13.63 -10.33 20.16
CA LEU A 196 14.93 -11.02 20.12
C LEU A 196 15.87 -10.36 19.09
N LEU A 197 15.39 -10.09 17.89
CA LEU A 197 16.16 -9.47 16.81
C LEU A 197 16.48 -8.02 17.12
N LEU A 198 15.51 -7.24 17.62
CA LEU A 198 15.76 -5.85 18.02
C LEU A 198 16.73 -5.73 19.20
N ARG A 199 16.91 -6.79 19.99
CA ARG A 199 17.93 -6.86 21.05
C ARG A 199 19.30 -7.31 20.54
N THR A 200 19.34 -8.27 19.61
CA THR A 200 20.59 -8.94 19.17
C THR A 200 21.24 -8.29 17.95
N LEU A 201 20.47 -7.73 17.03
CA LEU A 201 20.98 -7.15 15.79
C LEU A 201 21.72 -5.81 15.96
N PRO A 202 21.31 -4.85 16.84
CA PRO A 202 22.04 -3.59 16.98
C PRO A 202 23.54 -3.72 17.28
N PRO A 203 24.03 -4.58 18.21
CA PRO A 203 25.46 -4.74 18.42
C PRO A 203 26.17 -5.36 17.21
N ILE A 204 25.51 -6.28 16.49
CA ILE A 204 26.06 -6.90 15.27
C ILE A 204 26.21 -5.86 14.16
N PHE A 205 25.21 -5.00 13.98
CA PHE A 205 25.25 -3.93 12.99
C PHE A 205 26.34 -2.90 13.31
N ARG A 206 26.52 -2.52 14.57
CA ARG A 206 27.64 -1.65 14.96
C ARG A 206 29.01 -2.27 14.68
N ALA A 207 29.13 -3.60 14.81
CA ALA A 207 30.35 -4.30 14.44
C ALA A 207 30.54 -4.27 12.92
N LEU A 208 29.51 -4.59 12.13
CA LEU A 208 29.54 -4.55 10.66
C LEU A 208 29.80 -3.13 10.10
N GLU A 209 29.33 -2.08 10.77
CA GLU A 209 29.60 -0.69 10.40
C GLU A 209 31.09 -0.37 10.50
N LYS A 210 31.77 -0.87 11.54
CA LYS A 210 33.22 -0.73 11.69
C LYS A 210 34.00 -1.43 10.58
N LEU A 211 33.40 -2.46 9.95
CA LEU A 211 33.96 -3.14 8.78
C LEU A 211 33.58 -2.45 7.45
N GLY A 212 32.79 -1.38 7.45
CA GLY A 212 32.38 -0.65 6.25
C GLY A 212 31.39 -1.40 5.35
N LEU A 213 30.75 -2.47 5.86
CA LEU A 213 29.85 -3.34 5.08
C LEU A 213 28.39 -2.87 5.11
N LEU A 214 28.06 -1.86 5.92
CA LEU A 214 26.72 -1.26 5.95
C LEU A 214 26.63 -0.12 4.95
N LEU A 215 25.71 -0.23 4.00
CA LEU A 215 25.40 0.89 3.12
C LEU A 215 24.23 1.70 3.70
N PRO A 216 24.41 3.01 3.89
CA PRO A 216 23.38 3.85 4.49
C PRO A 216 22.27 4.14 3.48
N ARG A 217 21.01 4.03 3.95
CA ARG A 217 19.80 4.37 3.18
C ARG A 217 19.24 5.69 3.68
N ARG A 218 18.71 6.54 2.80
CA ARG A 218 18.34 7.94 3.13
C ARG A 218 17.34 8.09 4.29
N PHE A 219 16.34 7.22 4.37
CA PHE A 219 15.25 7.29 5.36
C PHE A 219 15.46 6.44 6.62
N PHE A 220 16.61 5.78 6.76
CA PHE A 220 16.89 4.88 7.87
C PHE A 220 18.03 5.41 8.74
N THR A 221 17.80 5.47 10.05
CA THR A 221 18.85 5.82 11.00
C THR A 221 19.84 4.67 11.14
N ARG A 222 21.12 5.03 11.12
CA ARG A 222 22.24 4.08 11.12
C ARG A 222 22.50 3.54 12.52
N ALA A 223 23.00 2.31 12.63
CA ALA A 223 23.36 1.67 13.90
C ALA A 223 24.32 2.45 14.80
N SER A 224 25.18 3.29 14.24
CA SER A 224 26.03 4.23 14.98
C SER A 224 25.27 5.36 15.68
N GLN A 225 24.09 5.72 15.20
CA GLN A 225 23.33 6.90 15.64
C GLN A 225 22.35 6.60 16.78
N TYR A 226 22.17 5.33 17.17
CA TYR A 226 21.27 4.96 18.27
C TYR A 226 21.84 3.86 19.19
N LYS A 227 21.56 4.00 20.49
CA LYS A 227 21.98 3.03 21.52
C LYS A 227 20.99 1.89 21.72
N THR A 228 19.69 2.18 21.63
CA THR A 228 18.61 1.23 21.87
C THR A 228 17.44 1.55 20.97
N VAL A 229 16.89 0.53 20.29
CA VAL A 229 15.63 0.66 19.55
C VAL A 229 14.48 0.58 20.57
N PRO A 230 13.52 1.53 20.57
CA PRO A 230 12.36 1.45 21.46
C PRO A 230 11.57 0.15 21.26
N ALA A 231 11.21 -0.54 22.35
CA ALA A 231 10.51 -1.83 22.28
C ALA A 231 9.03 -1.71 21.84
N HIS A 232 8.41 -0.55 22.01
CA HIS A 232 7.04 -0.24 21.59
C HIS A 232 7.03 0.76 20.43
N LEU A 233 7.46 0.29 19.27
CA LEU A 233 7.23 1.02 18.02
C LEU A 233 5.76 0.83 17.63
N LYS A 234 5.05 1.94 17.37
CA LYS A 234 3.72 1.90 16.72
C LYS A 234 3.94 1.54 15.26
N ASP A 235 4.16 0.27 15.02
CA ASP A 235 4.37 -0.24 13.68
C ASP A 235 3.06 -0.19 12.92
N HIS A 236 3.11 0.34 11.70
CA HIS A 236 1.98 0.32 10.78
C HIS A 236 1.92 -1.04 10.08
N GLU A 237 2.14 -2.11 10.84
CA GLU A 237 2.19 -3.47 10.33
C GLU A 237 0.77 -3.98 10.07
N VAL A 238 0.63 -4.78 9.00
CA VAL A 238 -0.64 -5.38 8.56
C VAL A 238 -1.28 -6.28 9.63
N LEU A 239 -0.49 -6.76 10.61
CA LEU A 239 -0.95 -7.57 11.74
C LEU A 239 -0.73 -6.82 13.06
N PRO A 240 -1.80 -6.53 13.83
CA PRO A 240 -1.67 -5.85 15.12
C PRO A 240 -0.96 -6.75 16.14
N SER A 241 -0.21 -6.14 17.06
CA SER A 241 0.34 -6.87 18.21
C SER A 241 -0.78 -7.22 19.20
N PHE A 242 -0.60 -8.26 20.01
CA PHE A 242 -1.58 -8.67 21.04
C PHE A 242 -1.98 -7.52 21.98
N ALA A 243 -1.06 -6.58 22.24
CA ALA A 243 -1.33 -5.41 23.06
C ALA A 243 -2.38 -4.45 22.46
N GLU A 244 -2.59 -4.50 21.14
CA GLU A 244 -3.51 -3.59 20.43
C GLU A 244 -4.91 -4.18 20.26
N ILE A 245 -5.09 -5.49 20.43
CA ILE A 245 -6.38 -6.20 20.28
C ILE A 245 -7.49 -5.58 21.15
N PRO A 246 -7.28 -5.24 22.44
CA PRO A 246 -8.31 -4.60 23.26
C PRO A 246 -8.70 -3.22 22.74
N SER A 247 -7.74 -2.47 22.17
CA SER A 247 -8.01 -1.15 21.60
C SER A 247 -8.82 -1.22 20.29
N ILE A 248 -8.63 -2.28 19.51
CA ILE A 248 -9.41 -2.55 18.30
C ILE A 248 -10.84 -2.96 18.68
N LEU A 249 -11.00 -3.84 19.67
CA LEU A 249 -12.32 -4.25 20.17
C LEU A 249 -13.13 -3.07 20.72
N THR A 250 -12.47 -2.15 21.44
CA THR A 250 -13.12 -0.93 21.96
C THR A 250 -13.45 0.07 20.85
N ASN A 251 -12.62 0.19 19.81
CA ASN A 251 -12.92 1.01 18.63
C ASN A 251 -14.07 0.44 17.79
N ILE A 252 -14.26 -0.88 17.73
CA ILE A 252 -15.42 -1.52 17.09
C ILE A 252 -16.69 -1.26 17.91
N ARG A 253 -16.59 -1.31 19.24
CA ARG A 253 -17.72 -1.06 20.17
C ARG A 253 -18.13 0.43 20.20
N HIS A 254 -17.17 1.33 20.02
CA HIS A 254 -17.40 2.78 19.95
C HIS A 254 -16.65 3.36 18.76
N PRO A 255 -17.26 3.37 17.55
CA PRO A 255 -16.62 3.93 16.38
C PRO A 255 -16.45 5.44 16.57
N ARG A 256 -15.25 5.89 16.93
CA ARG A 256 -14.87 7.29 16.81
C ARG A 256 -14.99 7.66 15.33
N ARG A 257 -15.90 8.59 15.01
CA ARG A 257 -15.97 9.22 13.68
C ARG A 257 -14.63 9.92 13.45
N ARG A 258 -13.73 9.27 12.72
CA ARG A 258 -12.44 9.86 12.35
C ARG A 258 -12.77 11.06 11.46
N ALA A 259 -12.36 12.26 11.89
CA ALA A 259 -12.49 13.45 11.07
C ALA A 259 -11.81 13.18 9.73
N ILE A 260 -12.54 13.37 8.64
CA ILE A 260 -11.98 13.33 7.30
C ILE A 260 -11.03 14.52 7.25
N SER A 261 -9.72 14.26 7.24
CA SER A 261 -8.74 15.32 7.12
C SER A 261 -8.78 15.82 5.68
N ILE A 262 -9.33 17.01 5.49
CA ILE A 262 -9.38 17.71 4.21
C ILE A 262 -8.14 18.63 4.20
N GLY A 263 -7.17 18.33 3.34
CA GLY A 263 -5.88 19.02 3.28
C GLY A 263 -4.72 18.06 2.96
N PRO A 264 -3.51 18.57 2.64
CA PRO A 264 -2.39 17.75 2.21
C PRO A 264 -2.01 16.72 3.27
N GLN A 265 -2.04 15.43 2.90
CA GLN A 265 -1.72 14.31 3.79
C GLN A 265 -0.29 13.81 3.58
N SER A 266 0.22 13.94 2.36
CA SER A 266 1.56 13.56 1.96
C SER A 266 2.41 14.79 1.62
N GLU A 267 3.73 14.61 1.55
CA GLU A 267 4.64 15.66 1.04
C GLU A 267 4.30 15.99 -0.42
N ALA A 268 3.94 14.99 -1.23
CA ALA A 268 3.48 15.19 -2.60
C ALA A 268 2.21 16.04 -2.67
N ASP A 269 1.22 15.81 -1.79
CA ASP A 269 0.00 16.62 -1.73
C ASP A 269 0.31 18.06 -1.33
N ALA A 270 1.32 18.27 -0.46
CA ALA A 270 1.78 19.60 -0.09
C ALA A 270 2.43 20.31 -1.29
N TYR A 271 3.29 19.61 -2.04
CA TYR A 271 3.85 20.14 -3.29
C TYR A 271 2.78 20.43 -4.34
N GLU A 272 1.79 19.57 -4.50
CA GLU A 272 0.67 19.79 -5.43
C GLU A 272 -0.17 20.99 -5.00
N THR A 273 -0.45 21.12 -3.70
CA THR A 273 -1.16 22.27 -3.14
C THR A 273 -0.40 23.58 -3.39
N LEU A 274 0.92 23.56 -3.23
CA LEU A 274 1.79 24.71 -3.53
C LEU A 274 1.80 25.02 -5.03
N ALA A 275 1.93 24.00 -5.89
CA ALA A 275 1.93 24.16 -7.34
C ALA A 275 0.58 24.69 -7.88
N TYR A 276 -0.53 24.20 -7.34
CA TYR A 276 -1.88 24.66 -7.67
C TYR A 276 -2.07 26.14 -7.27
N ARG A 277 -1.64 26.52 -6.06
CA ARG A 277 -1.69 27.93 -5.60
C ARG A 277 -0.80 28.84 -6.44
N GLU A 278 0.39 28.39 -6.81
CA GLU A 278 1.33 29.12 -7.67
C GLU A 278 0.77 29.29 -9.09
N LYS A 279 0.13 28.27 -9.66
CA LYS A 279 -0.56 28.37 -10.95
C LYS A 279 -1.70 29.40 -10.88
N ARG A 280 -2.50 29.38 -9.80
CA ARG A 280 -3.56 30.37 -9.55
C ARG A 280 -3.05 31.79 -9.48
N ARG A 281 -1.89 31.99 -8.83
CA ARG A 281 -1.22 33.29 -8.78
C ARG A 281 -0.74 33.76 -10.15
N ARG A 282 -0.16 32.87 -10.97
CA ARG A 282 0.28 33.23 -12.32
C ARG A 282 -0.88 33.65 -13.21
N GLU A 283 -2.01 32.95 -13.12
CA GLU A 283 -3.19 33.29 -13.90
C GLU A 283 -3.91 34.54 -13.37
N SER A 284 -3.91 34.80 -12.04
CA SER A 284 -4.45 36.06 -11.49
C SER A 284 -3.62 37.27 -11.91
N LEU A 285 -2.29 37.18 -11.88
CA LEU A 285 -1.40 38.24 -12.37
C LEU A 285 -1.55 38.46 -13.89
N SER A 286 -1.69 37.38 -14.66
CA SER A 286 -1.94 37.48 -16.11
C SER A 286 -3.28 38.15 -16.43
N ASN A 287 -4.34 37.84 -15.67
CA ASN A 287 -5.64 38.50 -15.84
C ASN A 287 -5.59 39.97 -15.41
N ASN A 288 -4.85 40.30 -14.35
CA ASN A 288 -4.70 41.68 -13.91
C ASN A 288 -3.88 42.51 -14.92
N ALA A 289 -2.82 41.94 -15.50
CA ALA A 289 -2.05 42.57 -16.57
C ALA A 289 -2.90 42.82 -17.84
N HIS A 290 -3.83 41.93 -18.18
CA HIS A 290 -4.76 42.16 -19.30
C HIS A 290 -5.77 43.28 -19.01
N ASN A 291 -6.22 43.44 -17.77
CA ASN A 291 -7.13 44.51 -17.38
C ASN A 291 -6.46 45.91 -17.42
N TYR A 292 -5.15 45.99 -17.17
CA TYR A 292 -4.40 47.25 -17.29
C TYR A 292 -4.13 47.67 -18.75
N SER A 293 -4.10 46.73 -19.70
CA SER A 293 -3.86 47.03 -21.12
C SER A 293 -5.03 47.71 -21.85
N VAL A 294 -6.17 47.95 -21.19
CA VAL A 294 -7.38 48.56 -21.77
C VAL A 294 -7.64 49.99 -21.25
N ALA A 295 -6.80 50.50 -20.35
CA ALA A 295 -7.06 51.77 -19.66
C ALA A 295 -6.07 52.89 -20.01
N GLU A 296 -5.66 53.03 -21.28
CA GLU A 296 -5.06 54.29 -21.78
C GLU A 296 -5.45 54.51 -23.26
N ASP A 297 -6.58 55.18 -23.48
CA ASP A 297 -6.64 56.24 -24.49
C ASP A 297 -7.76 57.22 -24.10
N GLY A 298 -7.40 58.48 -23.85
CA GLY A 298 -8.31 59.53 -23.43
C GLY A 298 -8.30 60.67 -24.43
N GLY A 299 -9.47 61.19 -24.80
CA GLY A 299 -9.58 62.53 -25.41
C GLY A 299 -10.68 62.74 -26.46
N ASP A 300 -11.77 63.34 -25.99
CA ASP A 300 -12.56 64.41 -26.63
C ASP A 300 -13.66 64.15 -27.71
N THR A 301 -14.64 65.05 -27.61
CA THR A 301 -16.01 65.26 -28.11
C THR A 301 -16.46 64.93 -29.55
N GLY A 302 -17.76 64.55 -29.67
CA GLY A 302 -18.56 64.72 -30.91
C GLY A 302 -19.80 63.81 -31.04
N ASN A 303 -21.02 64.38 -30.92
CA ASN A 303 -22.32 63.74 -31.18
C ASN A 303 -22.44 63.13 -32.60
N VAL A 304 -23.01 61.91 -32.76
CA VAL A 304 -24.07 61.53 -33.75
C VAL A 304 -24.69 60.18 -33.34
N SER A 305 -25.99 60.05 -33.64
CA SER A 305 -27.02 59.04 -33.31
C SER A 305 -26.87 57.58 -33.78
N MET A 306 -27.53 56.69 -33.03
CA MET A 306 -28.32 55.50 -33.43
C MET A 306 -27.71 54.43 -34.36
N SER A 307 -27.45 53.25 -33.80
CA SER A 307 -28.00 51.96 -34.27
C SER A 307 -27.55 50.83 -33.33
N GLY A 308 -28.45 49.90 -33.02
CA GLY A 308 -28.23 48.85 -32.04
C GLY A 308 -27.19 47.82 -32.46
N THR A 309 -26.43 47.30 -31.50
CA THR A 309 -25.91 45.93 -31.49
C THR A 309 -25.59 45.56 -30.04
N GLN A 310 -26.02 44.38 -29.63
CA GLN A 310 -25.83 43.78 -28.30
C GLN A 310 -24.35 43.81 -27.85
N PRO A 311 -24.05 43.86 -26.54
CA PRO A 311 -22.68 43.71 -26.07
C PRO A 311 -22.18 42.33 -26.47
N SER A 312 -21.09 42.31 -27.23
CA SER A 312 -20.38 41.10 -27.61
C SER A 312 -19.96 40.35 -26.34
N LYS A 313 -20.52 39.16 -26.16
CA LYS A 313 -20.06 38.19 -25.15
C LYS A 313 -18.61 37.86 -25.49
N LEU A 314 -17.66 38.54 -24.85
CA LEU A 314 -16.27 38.11 -24.79
C LEU A 314 -16.29 36.68 -24.29
N THR A 315 -16.06 35.75 -25.21
CA THR A 315 -15.99 34.32 -24.90
C THR A 315 -14.71 34.16 -24.10
N ARG A 316 -14.82 34.19 -22.78
CA ARG A 316 -13.74 33.89 -21.84
C ARG A 316 -13.18 32.54 -22.29
N LYS A 317 -11.99 32.52 -22.91
CA LYS A 317 -11.26 31.27 -23.13
C LYS A 317 -11.21 30.57 -21.77
N GLN A 318 -11.83 29.40 -21.67
CA GLN A 318 -11.83 28.59 -20.47
C GLN A 318 -10.38 28.49 -19.99
N SER A 319 -10.10 29.03 -18.80
CA SER A 319 -8.72 29.06 -18.32
C SER A 319 -8.29 27.62 -18.04
N LYS A 320 -7.00 27.31 -18.25
CA LYS A 320 -6.45 26.00 -17.90
C LYS A 320 -6.54 25.72 -16.38
N LEU A 321 -6.86 26.72 -15.55
CA LEU A 321 -7.27 26.52 -14.16
C LEU A 321 -8.72 26.09 -14.06
N ASP A 322 -9.67 26.71 -14.77
CA ASP A 322 -11.09 26.30 -14.72
C ASP A 322 -11.24 24.81 -15.08
N GLU A 323 -10.50 24.34 -16.09
CA GLU A 323 -10.47 22.93 -16.50
C GLU A 323 -9.79 22.03 -15.44
N TYR A 324 -8.73 22.53 -14.80
CA TYR A 324 -8.04 21.82 -13.72
C TYR A 324 -8.89 21.73 -12.45
N GLU A 325 -9.57 22.81 -12.07
CA GLU A 325 -10.51 22.89 -10.94
C GLU A 325 -11.70 21.95 -11.16
N HIS A 326 -12.18 21.86 -12.40
CA HIS A 326 -13.21 20.89 -12.77
C HIS A 326 -12.71 19.44 -12.70
N MET A 327 -11.42 19.18 -13.01
CA MET A 327 -10.81 17.85 -12.86
C MET A 327 -10.52 17.48 -11.38
N MET A 328 -10.23 18.46 -10.52
CA MET A 328 -9.88 18.25 -9.10
C MET A 328 -11.10 18.10 -8.18
N GLY A 329 -12.31 18.47 -8.67
CA GLY A 329 -13.54 18.41 -7.90
C GLY A 329 -13.64 19.53 -6.85
N THR A 330 -14.64 20.41 -6.96
CA THR A 330 -14.88 21.45 -5.96
C THR A 330 -15.48 20.83 -4.70
N GLY A 331 -14.65 20.58 -3.68
CA GLY A 331 -15.08 20.02 -2.40
C GLY A 331 -16.07 20.93 -1.68
N ILE A 332 -17.28 20.42 -1.41
CA ILE A 332 -18.31 21.11 -0.63
C ILE A 332 -18.00 20.90 0.86
N SER A 333 -17.63 21.96 1.58
CA SER A 333 -17.60 21.96 3.05
C SER A 333 -19.03 21.99 3.57
N ARG A 334 -19.56 20.83 4.01
CA ARG A 334 -20.78 20.80 4.83
C ARG A 334 -20.38 20.95 6.29
N HIS A 335 -20.32 22.18 6.78
CA HIS A 335 -20.48 22.44 8.21
C HIS A 335 -21.94 22.13 8.60
N SER A 336 -22.13 21.41 9.71
CA SER A 336 -23.45 21.08 10.27
C SER A 336 -24.27 22.35 10.56
N PRO A 337 -25.57 22.38 10.23
CA PRO A 337 -26.49 23.31 10.88
C PRO A 337 -27.24 22.61 12.01
N ASP A 338 -27.19 23.19 13.20
CA ASP A 338 -28.26 23.06 14.18
C ASP A 338 -29.58 23.53 13.56
N ALA A 339 -30.67 22.88 13.94
CA ALA A 339 -32.00 23.16 13.46
C ALA A 339 -32.44 24.60 13.76
N ILE A 340 -33.01 25.29 12.77
CA ILE A 340 -34.34 25.95 12.79
C ILE A 340 -34.54 26.80 11.50
N ALA A 341 -35.78 26.72 10.99
CA ALA A 341 -36.47 27.61 10.03
C ALA A 341 -36.13 27.54 8.53
N VAL A 342 -37.15 27.13 7.78
CA VAL A 342 -37.31 27.25 6.34
C VAL A 342 -37.55 28.72 5.99
N MET A 343 -36.65 29.37 5.24
CA MET A 343 -36.98 30.46 4.30
C MET A 343 -35.78 30.71 3.36
N ASP A 344 -36.09 30.80 2.07
CA ASP A 344 -35.34 31.30 0.91
C ASP A 344 -33.88 30.86 0.68
N ARG A 345 -33.72 30.00 -0.34
CA ARG A 345 -32.42 29.63 -0.93
C ARG A 345 -31.90 30.74 -1.83
N GLU A 346 -30.90 31.49 -1.37
CA GLU A 346 -29.87 32.05 -2.24
C GLU A 346 -28.69 31.06 -2.37
N PRO A 347 -28.04 30.95 -3.55
CA PRO A 347 -26.86 30.13 -3.71
C PRO A 347 -25.65 30.85 -3.09
N SER A 348 -25.47 30.71 -1.77
CA SER A 348 -24.25 31.14 -1.09
C SER A 348 -23.09 30.22 -1.49
N THR A 349 -22.46 30.56 -2.61
CA THR A 349 -21.11 30.11 -2.93
C THR A 349 -20.21 30.96 -2.03
N GLU A 350 -19.82 30.47 -0.85
CA GLU A 350 -18.76 31.16 -0.09
C GLU A 350 -17.51 31.16 -0.98
N PRO A 351 -17.04 32.34 -1.43
CA PRO A 351 -15.80 32.42 -2.17
C PRO A 351 -14.69 31.96 -1.23
N PHE A 352 -13.73 31.19 -1.75
CA PHE A 352 -12.44 31.05 -1.08
C PHE A 352 -11.93 32.45 -0.69
N PRO A 353 -11.39 32.63 0.53
CA PRO A 353 -10.97 33.94 1.00
C PRO A 353 -10.08 34.63 -0.03
N ALA A 354 -10.32 35.93 -0.22
CA ALA A 354 -9.58 36.75 -1.17
C ALA A 354 -8.07 36.60 -0.94
N TYR A 355 -7.34 36.41 -2.04
CA TYR A 355 -5.89 36.32 -2.05
C TYR A 355 -5.28 37.61 -1.47
N ASP A 356 -4.63 37.51 -0.32
CA ASP A 356 -3.89 38.61 0.29
C ASP A 356 -2.46 38.59 -0.27
N GLU A 357 -2.12 39.55 -1.13
CA GLU A 357 -0.84 39.68 -1.83
C GLU A 357 0.37 39.87 -0.88
N GLY A 358 0.13 40.15 0.41
CA GLY A 358 1.14 40.54 1.39
C GLY A 358 1.81 39.42 2.20
N LYS A 359 1.43 38.15 2.05
CA LYS A 359 2.10 37.03 2.74
C LYS A 359 2.76 36.10 1.74
N GLU A 360 4.08 36.22 1.60
CA GLU A 360 4.87 35.10 1.10
C GLU A 360 4.48 33.85 1.89
N PRO A 361 4.14 32.73 1.22
CA PRO A 361 3.69 31.53 1.91
C PRO A 361 4.88 30.93 2.64
N ASP A 362 4.79 30.89 3.97
CA ASP A 362 5.74 30.16 4.78
C ASP A 362 5.62 28.68 4.38
N LEU A 363 6.55 28.16 3.56
CA LEU A 363 6.64 26.74 3.20
C LEU A 363 6.43 25.87 4.45
N THR A 364 6.95 26.36 5.56
CA THR A 364 6.83 25.83 6.91
C THR A 364 5.38 25.60 7.34
N GLU A 365 4.43 26.44 6.97
CA GLU A 365 3.00 26.30 7.33
C GLU A 365 2.35 25.12 6.60
N VAL A 366 2.55 24.99 5.29
CA VAL A 366 1.98 23.86 4.51
C VAL A 366 2.63 22.53 4.91
N PHE A 367 3.96 22.51 5.09
CA PHE A 367 4.66 21.32 5.58
C PHE A 367 4.40 21.01 7.06
N SER A 368 3.99 21.99 7.88
CA SER A 368 3.59 21.74 9.27
C SER A 368 2.29 20.96 9.40
N GLN A 369 1.41 21.06 8.39
CA GLN A 369 0.15 20.31 8.32
C GLN A 369 0.39 18.85 7.92
N VAL A 370 1.51 18.55 7.26
CA VAL A 370 1.90 17.18 6.91
C VAL A 370 2.43 16.47 8.15
N LYS A 371 1.84 15.32 8.47
CA LYS A 371 2.29 14.50 9.60
C LYS A 371 3.71 14.01 9.33
N LYS A 372 4.67 14.45 10.14
CA LYS A 372 6.07 14.01 10.02
C LYS A 372 6.20 12.48 10.08
N PRO A 373 6.90 11.86 9.13
CA PRO A 373 7.14 10.42 9.14
C PRO A 373 7.90 9.99 10.39
N ARG A 374 7.69 8.73 10.81
CA ARG A 374 8.40 8.16 11.97
C ARG A 374 9.88 7.94 11.63
N VAL A 375 10.74 7.99 12.64
CA VAL A 375 12.12 7.52 12.51
C VAL A 375 12.10 6.00 12.31
N ARG A 376 12.73 5.52 11.24
CA ARG A 376 12.93 4.09 10.95
C ARG A 376 14.38 3.72 11.17
N TYR A 377 14.65 2.57 11.77
CA TYR A 377 16.01 2.09 12.01
C TYR A 377 16.45 1.07 10.96
N ASP A 378 17.72 1.10 10.54
CA ASP A 378 18.29 0.14 9.59
C ASP A 378 18.05 -1.34 9.97
N VAL A 379 18.09 -1.65 11.27
CA VAL A 379 17.80 -2.98 11.82
C VAL A 379 16.39 -3.45 11.58
N GLU A 380 15.42 -2.53 11.43
CA GLU A 380 14.02 -2.90 11.19
C GLU A 380 13.87 -3.65 9.86
N VAL A 381 14.69 -3.29 8.86
CA VAL A 381 14.68 -3.94 7.53
C VAL A 381 15.04 -5.42 7.66
N VAL A 382 16.16 -5.73 8.32
CA VAL A 382 16.58 -7.12 8.54
C VAL A 382 15.67 -7.84 9.52
N THR A 383 15.17 -7.14 10.54
CA THR A 383 14.18 -7.71 11.47
C THR A 383 12.93 -8.15 10.72
N LYS A 384 12.37 -7.30 9.85
CA LYS A 384 11.22 -7.64 9.02
C LYS A 384 11.54 -8.81 8.10
N LEU A 385 12.66 -8.75 7.37
CA LEU A 385 13.08 -9.83 6.46
C LEU A 385 13.11 -11.18 7.17
N VAL A 386 13.75 -11.26 8.35
CA VAL A 386 13.87 -12.51 9.12
C VAL A 386 12.53 -12.95 9.72
N VAL A 387 11.75 -12.03 10.29
CA VAL A 387 10.43 -12.37 10.87
C VAL A 387 9.51 -12.94 9.80
N TYR A 388 9.38 -12.28 8.65
CA TYR A 388 8.50 -12.72 7.56
C TYR A 388 9.00 -14.00 6.86
N SER A 389 10.33 -14.16 6.71
CA SER A 389 10.91 -15.45 6.26
C SER A 389 10.55 -16.58 7.21
N GLY A 390 10.67 -16.33 8.51
CA GLY A 390 10.33 -17.31 9.52
C GLY A 390 8.84 -17.63 9.58
N ILE A 391 7.93 -16.67 9.35
CA ILE A 391 6.48 -16.93 9.28
C ILE A 391 6.18 -17.94 8.17
N ALA A 392 6.76 -17.75 6.98
CA ALA A 392 6.58 -18.68 5.87
C ALA A 392 7.16 -20.07 6.19
N TRP A 393 8.37 -20.12 6.75
CA TRP A 393 9.01 -21.37 7.16
C TRP A 393 8.20 -22.12 8.24
N VAL A 394 7.71 -21.41 9.26
CA VAL A 394 6.83 -21.97 10.30
C VAL A 394 5.55 -22.50 9.68
N THR A 395 4.99 -21.83 8.66
CA THR A 395 3.76 -22.29 8.01
C THR A 395 3.97 -23.56 7.19
N ILE A 396 5.08 -23.64 6.45
CA ILE A 396 5.34 -24.72 5.49
C ILE A 396 5.91 -25.96 6.18
N GLU A 397 6.80 -25.79 7.15
CA GLU A 397 7.50 -26.91 7.78
C GLU A 397 7.16 -27.03 9.27
N GLY A 398 7.23 -25.93 10.02
CA GLY A 398 7.07 -25.96 11.47
C GLY A 398 5.69 -26.46 11.92
N ALA A 399 4.62 -25.93 11.31
CA ALA A 399 3.24 -26.23 11.65
C ALA A 399 2.87 -27.69 11.33
N PRO A 400 3.18 -28.25 10.14
CA PRO A 400 2.96 -29.68 9.87
C PRO A 400 3.66 -30.61 10.88
N ILE A 401 4.92 -30.32 11.25
CA ILE A 401 5.64 -31.12 12.26
C ILE A 401 4.93 -31.06 13.62
N VAL A 402 4.42 -29.89 14.00
CA VAL A 402 3.66 -29.73 15.26
C VAL A 402 2.31 -30.45 15.18
N PHE A 403 1.61 -30.38 14.04
CA PHE A 403 0.33 -31.07 13.84
C PHE A 403 0.47 -32.58 13.96
N ASP A 404 1.52 -33.15 13.38
CA ASP A 404 1.86 -34.57 13.51
C ASP A 404 2.09 -34.96 14.97
N LYS A 405 2.95 -34.21 15.68
CA LYS A 405 3.27 -34.47 17.10
C LYS A 405 2.06 -34.36 18.04
N VAL A 406 1.10 -33.49 17.74
CA VAL A 406 -0.11 -33.27 18.57
C VAL A 406 -1.26 -34.21 18.14
N GLY A 407 -1.06 -35.05 17.12
CA GLY A 407 -2.10 -35.98 16.66
C GLY A 407 -3.24 -35.32 15.88
N LEU A 408 -2.99 -34.13 15.34
CA LEU A 408 -3.92 -33.41 14.44
C LEU A 408 -3.84 -33.92 12.99
N GLY A 409 -3.26 -35.11 12.82
CA GLY A 409 -2.94 -35.71 11.54
C GLY A 409 -1.61 -35.17 11.00
N LEU A 410 -0.96 -35.99 10.18
CA LEU A 410 -0.10 -35.49 9.13
C LEU A 410 -0.96 -34.57 8.27
#